data_AF-A0A7C7L1B3-F1
#
_entry.id   AF-A0A7C7L1B3-F1
#
_cell.length_a   1.000
_cell.length_b   1.000
_cell.length_c   1.000
_cell.angle_alpha   90.00
_cell.angle_beta   90.00
_cell.angle_gamma   90.00
#
_symmetry.space_group_name_H-M   'P 1'
#
loop_
_entity.id
_entity.type
_entity.pdbx_description
1 polymer ?
#
loop_
_entity_poly.entity_id
_entity_poly.type
_entity_poly.pdbx_seq_one_letter_code
_entity_poly.pdbx_strand_id
1 'polypeptide(L)'
;MLLGPQGQVVSSERPSPPIPEELAVLPSPEVVLFPYMLLPLPVTDQRLVRMVDDVVAGERKILAVFTLKEPKRGPILENLYRTGTAAGIARMLRMPDGGVQILLQGLARIALEDIISSDPYIKAKVRPLQEQMEKTLELEALARNAVALFQRVVSLAPNLPDELGVVIANIPEPGQQADFIASHIKLSTLERQEILETLDVAERLRKVLTYLNRELEILELSSRIQSQVKGELDKAQREFFLRKQLEQIKKELGEEDEHTAEINQLRGQIEEAGLPEEAKREALRELDRMAKMPPQAAEYAVARTYLDWLISLPWNKSTEDSLDVDRAAKILDEDHYGLEKPKERILEYLAVRKIKADM
;
A
#
# COMPACT_ATOMS: atom_id res chain seq x y z
N MET A 1 -26.60 -44.74 15.69
CA MET A 1 -27.97 -44.20 15.83
C MET A 1 -28.47 -44.51 17.23
N LEU A 2 -28.54 -43.51 18.10
CA LEU A 2 -29.44 -43.48 19.25
C LEU A 2 -29.85 -42.01 19.44
N LEU A 3 -31.10 -41.71 19.06
CA LEU A 3 -31.77 -40.44 19.33
C LEU A 3 -32.22 -40.45 20.79
N GLY A 4 -31.72 -39.50 21.58
CA GLY A 4 -32.31 -39.14 22.87
C GLY A 4 -33.22 -37.93 22.71
N PRO A 5 -34.48 -37.96 23.16
CA PRO A 5 -35.33 -36.78 23.23
C PRO A 5 -35.09 -36.01 24.54
N GLN A 6 -35.35 -34.71 24.49
CA GLN A 6 -35.24 -33.68 25.54
C GLN A 6 -33.89 -32.96 25.60
N GLY A 7 -33.95 -31.63 25.51
CA GLY A 7 -32.83 -30.69 25.53
C GLY A 7 -32.04 -30.74 26.83
N GLN A 8 -31.22 -31.78 26.98
CA GLN A 8 -30.21 -31.86 28.02
C GLN A 8 -29.00 -31.02 27.60
N VAL A 9 -28.60 -30.12 28.49
CA VAL A 9 -27.27 -29.51 28.50
C VAL A 9 -26.27 -30.65 28.65
N VAL A 10 -25.64 -31.05 27.54
CA VAL A 10 -24.62 -32.10 27.56
C VAL A 10 -23.32 -31.46 28.01
N SER A 11 -22.95 -31.63 29.28
CA SER A 11 -21.62 -31.29 29.77
C SER A 11 -20.58 -32.14 29.03
N SER A 12 -19.78 -31.50 28.18
CA SER A 12 -18.67 -32.14 27.46
C SER A 12 -17.50 -32.40 28.42
N GLU A 13 -17.63 -33.41 29.27
CA GLU A 13 -16.56 -33.84 30.17
C GLU A 13 -15.45 -34.55 29.39
N ARG A 14 -14.39 -33.80 29.04
CA ARG A 14 -13.03 -34.35 29.18
C ARG A 14 -12.58 -34.02 30.61
N PRO A 15 -11.96 -34.96 31.35
CA PRO A 15 -11.48 -34.66 32.69
C PRO A 15 -10.25 -33.75 32.59
N SER A 16 -10.48 -32.45 32.53
CA SER A 16 -9.47 -31.45 32.88
C SER A 16 -9.08 -31.70 34.34
N PRO A 17 -7.79 -31.65 34.72
CA PRO A 17 -7.40 -31.81 36.11
C PRO A 17 -8.19 -30.83 36.98
N PRO A 18 -8.66 -31.24 38.17
CA PRO A 18 -9.48 -30.38 39.00
C PRO A 18 -8.71 -29.09 39.30
N ILE A 19 -9.30 -27.96 38.91
CA ILE A 19 -8.70 -26.65 39.10
C ILE A 19 -8.73 -26.35 40.61
N PRO A 20 -7.58 -26.08 41.24
CA PRO A 20 -7.53 -25.65 42.64
C PRO A 20 -8.38 -24.40 42.88
N GLU A 21 -9.02 -24.31 44.05
CA GLU A 21 -9.74 -23.11 44.45
C GLU A 21 -8.82 -21.91 44.65
N GLU A 22 -7.55 -22.14 45.02
CA GLU A 22 -6.55 -21.10 45.21
C GLU A 22 -5.44 -21.24 44.20
N LEU A 23 -5.17 -20.18 43.44
CA LEU A 23 -4.12 -20.16 42.43
C LEU A 23 -3.23 -18.92 42.58
N ALA A 24 -1.96 -19.11 42.25
CA ALA A 24 -1.07 -17.99 41.97
C ALA A 24 -1.55 -17.27 40.71
N VAL A 25 -1.59 -15.94 40.76
CA VAL A 25 -2.10 -15.10 39.68
C VAL A 25 -0.94 -14.50 38.90
N LEU A 26 -0.92 -14.77 37.61
CA LEU A 26 -0.10 -14.09 36.62
C LEU A 26 -0.91 -12.92 36.04
N PRO A 27 -0.69 -11.67 36.50
CA PRO A 27 -1.30 -10.51 35.88
C PRO A 27 -0.61 -10.25 34.54
N SER A 28 -1.39 -10.05 33.48
CA SER A 28 -0.84 -9.70 32.17
C SER A 28 -1.41 -8.39 31.63
N PRO A 29 -0.57 -7.48 31.11
CA PRO A 29 -1.05 -6.23 30.54
C PRO A 29 -1.85 -6.41 29.25
N GLU A 30 -1.50 -7.38 28.41
CA GLU A 30 -2.09 -7.51 27.06
C GLU A 30 -2.49 -8.94 26.70
N VAL A 31 -2.01 -9.94 27.44
CA VAL A 31 -2.30 -11.34 27.12
C VAL A 31 -3.67 -11.70 27.65
N VAL A 32 -4.53 -12.15 26.75
CA VAL A 32 -5.73 -12.94 27.04
C VAL A 32 -5.45 -14.37 26.57
N LEU A 33 -5.37 -15.31 27.50
CA LEU A 33 -5.13 -16.73 27.19
C LEU A 33 -6.47 -17.46 27.09
N PHE A 34 -6.74 -18.13 25.98
CA PHE A 34 -7.94 -18.95 25.81
C PHE A 34 -7.70 -20.40 26.30
N PRO A 35 -8.76 -21.12 26.74
CA PRO A 35 -8.67 -22.55 27.03
C PRO A 35 -8.07 -23.36 25.87
N TYR A 36 -7.34 -24.42 26.20
CA TYR A 36 -6.64 -25.34 25.29
C TYR A 36 -5.51 -24.74 24.45
N MET A 37 -5.35 -23.41 24.44
CA MET A 37 -4.31 -22.75 23.66
C MET A 37 -2.95 -22.80 24.35
N LEU A 38 -1.90 -22.91 23.54
CA LEU A 38 -0.52 -22.82 23.99
C LEU A 38 0.01 -21.39 23.82
N LEU A 39 0.63 -20.85 24.87
CA LEU A 39 1.23 -19.51 24.86
C LEU A 39 2.65 -19.56 25.41
N PRO A 40 3.67 -19.32 24.57
CA PRO A 40 5.01 -19.00 25.04
C PRO A 40 5.01 -17.61 25.67
N LEU A 41 5.49 -17.49 26.92
CA LEU A 41 5.56 -16.23 27.65
C LEU A 41 6.94 -16.07 28.29
N PRO A 42 7.73 -15.04 27.93
CA PRO A 42 8.92 -14.66 28.69
C PRO A 42 8.51 -13.93 29.97
N VAL A 43 9.14 -14.29 31.09
CA VAL A 43 8.92 -13.69 32.41
C VAL A 43 10.27 -13.25 32.97
N THR A 44 10.39 -11.94 33.20
CA THR A 44 11.63 -11.31 33.69
C THR A 44 11.48 -10.66 35.06
N ASP A 45 10.25 -10.33 35.49
CA ASP A 45 9.98 -9.80 36.82
C ASP A 45 10.30 -10.86 37.88
N GLN A 46 11.21 -10.53 38.80
CA GLN A 46 11.71 -11.45 39.82
C GLN A 46 10.59 -11.99 40.75
N ARG A 47 9.52 -11.22 40.99
CA ARG A 47 8.36 -11.70 41.76
C ARG A 47 7.60 -12.78 41.00
N LEU A 48 7.44 -12.60 39.68
CA LEU A 48 6.78 -13.57 38.80
C LEU A 48 7.67 -14.77 38.49
N VAL A 49 8.99 -14.61 38.39
CA VAL A 49 9.94 -15.72 38.28
C VAL A 49 9.83 -16.61 39.52
N ARG A 50 9.82 -16.02 40.72
CA ARG A 50 9.60 -16.75 41.97
C ARG A 50 8.24 -17.46 42.01
N MET A 51 7.18 -16.80 41.56
CA MET A 51 5.86 -17.41 41.42
C MET A 51 5.90 -18.64 40.52
N VAL A 52 6.54 -18.54 39.35
CA VAL A 52 6.69 -19.65 38.41
C VAL A 52 7.46 -20.81 39.05
N ASP A 53 8.55 -20.52 39.76
CA ASP A 53 9.34 -21.55 40.46
C ASP A 53 8.51 -22.29 41.52
N ASP A 54 7.73 -21.57 42.33
CA ASP A 54 6.84 -22.15 43.33
C ASP A 54 5.73 -23.01 42.68
N VAL A 55 5.12 -22.53 41.59
CA VAL A 55 4.06 -23.26 40.87
C VAL A 55 4.61 -24.53 40.23
N VAL A 56 5.81 -24.48 39.63
CA VAL A 56 6.45 -25.64 39.00
C VAL A 56 6.88 -26.69 40.03
N ALA A 57 7.27 -26.25 41.24
CA ALA A 57 7.60 -27.15 42.35
C ALA A 57 6.37 -27.83 42.95
N GLY A 58 5.18 -27.23 42.80
CA GLY A 58 3.91 -27.82 43.22
C GLY A 58 3.46 -28.99 42.35
N GLU A 59 2.54 -29.82 42.87
CA GLU A 59 2.09 -31.04 42.20
C GLU A 59 1.32 -30.77 40.89
N ARG A 60 0.48 -29.74 40.86
CA ARG A 60 -0.45 -29.50 39.75
C ARG A 60 0.12 -28.59 38.65
N LYS A 61 1.10 -27.74 38.97
CA LYS A 61 1.71 -26.77 38.03
C LYS A 61 0.70 -25.87 37.31
N ILE A 62 -0.38 -25.49 38.01
CA ILE A 62 -1.44 -24.62 37.48
C ILE A 62 -1.29 -23.23 38.10
N LEU A 63 -1.48 -22.20 37.27
CA LEU A 63 -1.63 -20.81 37.68
C LEU A 63 -2.88 -20.19 37.04
N ALA A 64 -3.29 -19.03 37.52
CA ALA A 64 -4.37 -18.25 36.94
C ALA A 64 -3.79 -17.08 36.12
N VAL A 65 -4.22 -16.95 34.86
CA VAL A 65 -3.86 -15.81 34.01
C VAL A 65 -5.04 -14.84 33.99
N PHE A 66 -4.81 -13.60 34.41
CA PHE A 66 -5.79 -12.53 34.38
C PHE A 66 -5.22 -11.31 33.67
N THR A 67 -5.99 -10.75 32.74
CA THR A 67 -5.60 -9.57 31.98
C THR A 67 -5.91 -8.29 32.77
N LEU A 68 -5.13 -7.22 32.57
CA LEU A 68 -5.38 -5.90 33.14
C LEU A 68 -6.38 -5.11 32.27
N LYS A 69 -7.31 -4.38 32.90
CA LYS A 69 -8.26 -3.50 32.22
C LYS A 69 -7.56 -2.26 31.65
N GLU A 70 -6.73 -1.63 32.48
CA GLU A 70 -5.99 -0.41 32.16
C GLU A 70 -4.50 -0.57 32.54
N PRO A 71 -3.65 -1.19 31.69
CA PRO A 71 -2.27 -1.56 32.06
C PRO A 71 -1.39 -0.42 32.59
N LYS A 72 -1.74 0.82 32.27
CA LYS A 72 -1.00 2.04 32.61
C LYS A 72 -1.54 2.78 33.84
N ARG A 73 -2.60 2.28 34.49
CA ARG A 73 -3.32 3.00 35.56
C ARG A 73 -3.71 2.07 36.72
N GLY A 74 -3.63 2.63 37.92
CA GLY A 74 -4.15 2.02 39.14
C GLY A 74 -3.31 0.86 39.69
N PRO A 75 -3.64 0.40 40.91
CA PRO A 75 -3.02 -0.79 41.49
C PRO A 75 -3.46 -2.05 40.73
N ILE A 76 -2.52 -2.96 40.47
CA ILE A 76 -2.78 -4.23 39.75
C ILE A 76 -3.99 -4.98 40.32
N LEU A 77 -4.14 -5.00 41.65
CA LEU A 77 -5.18 -5.74 42.36
C LEU A 77 -6.61 -5.33 41.98
N GLU A 78 -6.85 -4.04 41.71
CA GLU A 78 -8.18 -3.52 41.36
C GLU A 78 -8.41 -3.52 39.84
N ASN A 79 -7.34 -3.73 39.08
CA ASN A 79 -7.28 -3.55 37.65
C ASN A 79 -7.38 -4.87 36.86
N LEU A 80 -7.56 -6.01 37.53
CA LEU A 80 -7.77 -7.28 36.84
C LEU A 80 -9.20 -7.40 36.30
N TYR A 81 -9.34 -8.00 35.11
CA TYR A 81 -10.63 -8.52 34.68
C TYR A 81 -11.10 -9.63 35.62
N ARG A 82 -12.43 -9.76 35.77
CA ARG A 82 -13.03 -10.78 36.63
C ARG A 82 -12.93 -12.17 36.03
N THR A 83 -12.85 -12.27 34.71
CA THR A 83 -12.70 -13.54 34.01
C THR A 83 -11.28 -13.69 33.49
N GLY A 84 -10.70 -14.86 33.75
CA GLY A 84 -9.37 -15.24 33.29
C GLY A 84 -9.35 -16.71 32.92
N THR A 85 -8.15 -17.26 32.83
CA THR A 85 -7.94 -18.65 32.42
C THR A 85 -7.00 -19.37 33.38
N ALA A 86 -7.43 -20.51 33.89
CA ALA A 86 -6.53 -21.44 34.56
C ALA A 86 -5.61 -22.05 33.50
N ALA A 87 -4.30 -22.03 33.75
CA ALA A 87 -3.30 -22.48 32.81
C ALA A 87 -2.27 -23.38 33.48
N GLY A 88 -1.97 -24.51 32.84
CA GLY A 88 -0.86 -25.38 33.23
C GLY A 88 0.46 -24.87 32.65
N ILE A 89 1.54 -24.99 33.42
CA ILE A 89 2.90 -24.77 32.91
C ILE A 89 3.37 -26.06 32.22
N ALA A 90 3.28 -26.09 30.89
CA ALA A 90 3.69 -27.24 30.09
C ALA A 90 5.21 -27.40 30.02
N ARG A 91 5.94 -26.28 29.91
CA ARG A 91 7.42 -26.24 29.90
C ARG A 91 7.94 -24.97 30.56
N MET A 92 9.13 -25.04 31.14
CA MET A 92 9.89 -23.90 31.67
C MET A 92 11.35 -24.04 31.24
N LEU A 93 11.93 -22.95 30.74
CA LEU A 93 13.34 -22.82 30.38
C LEU A 93 13.93 -21.61 31.10
N ARG A 94 15.07 -21.79 31.78
CA ARG A 94 15.79 -20.66 32.39
C ARG A 94 16.68 -19.98 31.37
N MET A 95 16.64 -18.66 31.36
CA MET A 95 17.45 -17.83 30.47
C MET A 95 18.74 -17.40 31.19
N PRO A 96 19.86 -17.15 30.48
CA PRO A 96 21.13 -16.75 31.09
C PRO A 96 21.08 -15.43 31.88
N ASP A 97 20.10 -14.58 31.59
CA ASP A 97 19.85 -13.28 32.24
C ASP A 97 19.06 -13.40 33.56
N GLY A 98 18.72 -14.62 33.99
CA GLY A 98 17.94 -14.87 35.20
C GLY A 98 16.42 -14.82 35.00
N GLY A 99 15.94 -14.54 33.78
CA GLY A 99 14.54 -14.70 33.42
C GLY A 99 14.15 -16.16 33.16
N VAL A 100 12.86 -16.40 32.95
CA VAL A 100 12.33 -17.70 32.53
C VAL A 100 11.42 -17.57 31.31
N GLN A 101 11.52 -18.52 30.39
CA GLN A 101 10.57 -18.68 29.30
C GLN A 101 9.65 -19.85 29.65
N ILE A 102 8.37 -19.58 29.82
CA ILE A 102 7.35 -20.60 30.11
C ILE A 102 6.48 -20.85 28.88
N LEU A 103 6.01 -22.09 28.74
CA LEU A 103 4.96 -22.46 27.81
C LEU A 103 3.71 -22.78 28.62
N LEU A 104 2.71 -21.92 28.53
CA LEU A 104 1.43 -22.07 29.20
C LEU A 104 0.46 -22.85 28.30
N GLN A 105 -0.35 -23.71 28.91
CA GLN A 105 -1.50 -24.35 28.27
C GLN A 105 -2.77 -23.93 28.99
N GLY A 106 -3.69 -23.24 28.30
CA GLY A 106 -5.00 -22.93 28.85
C GLY A 106 -5.78 -24.20 29.18
N LEU A 107 -6.46 -24.23 30.32
CA LEU A 107 -7.23 -25.39 30.81
C LEU A 107 -8.72 -25.09 30.83
N ALA A 108 -9.13 -24.02 31.51
CA ALA A 108 -10.53 -23.59 31.55
C ALA A 108 -10.66 -22.12 31.92
N ARG A 109 -11.82 -21.55 31.61
CA ARG A 109 -12.24 -20.23 32.09
C ARG A 109 -12.45 -20.26 33.60
N ILE A 110 -12.00 -19.21 34.27
CA ILE A 110 -12.16 -19.03 35.72
C ILE A 110 -12.62 -17.62 36.04
N ALA A 111 -13.40 -17.47 37.10
CA ALA A 111 -13.70 -16.20 37.72
C ALA A 111 -12.77 -15.93 38.89
N LEU A 112 -12.31 -14.68 39.02
CA LEU A 112 -11.66 -14.15 40.20
C LEU A 112 -12.73 -13.89 41.27
N GLU A 113 -12.63 -14.57 42.41
CA GLU A 113 -13.53 -14.35 43.54
C GLU A 113 -12.93 -13.34 44.53
N ASP A 114 -11.81 -13.71 45.16
CA ASP A 114 -11.17 -12.90 46.20
C ASP A 114 -9.64 -12.96 46.10
N ILE A 115 -8.96 -11.87 46.48
CA ILE A 115 -7.50 -11.82 46.58
C ILE A 115 -7.09 -12.22 47.99
N ILE A 116 -6.26 -13.26 48.10
CA ILE A 116 -5.84 -13.87 49.37
C ILE A 116 -4.56 -13.20 49.89
N SER A 117 -3.57 -13.02 49.01
CA SER A 117 -2.30 -12.38 49.35
C SER A 117 -1.70 -11.69 48.13
N SER A 118 -0.88 -10.66 48.36
CA SER A 118 -0.14 -9.95 47.29
C SER A 118 1.38 -10.07 47.39
N ASP A 119 1.90 -10.60 48.50
CA ASP A 119 3.33 -10.82 48.74
C ASP A 119 3.59 -12.32 48.95
N PRO A 120 4.63 -12.91 48.32
CA PRO A 120 5.59 -12.30 47.37
C PRO A 120 5.01 -12.07 45.96
N TYR A 121 3.84 -12.64 45.67
CA TYR A 121 3.06 -12.47 44.44
C TYR A 121 1.57 -12.64 44.76
N ILE A 122 0.72 -12.32 43.78
CA ILE A 122 -0.74 -12.38 43.95
C ILE A 122 -1.19 -13.84 44.04
N LYS A 123 -1.93 -14.17 45.08
CA LYS A 123 -2.73 -15.40 45.19
C LYS A 123 -4.18 -15.02 45.31
N ALA A 124 -5.04 -15.75 44.62
CA ALA A 124 -6.46 -15.49 44.62
C ALA A 124 -7.28 -16.77 44.68
N LYS A 125 -8.47 -16.65 45.25
CA LYS A 125 -9.54 -17.63 45.15
C LYS A 125 -10.19 -17.50 43.78
N VAL A 126 -10.32 -18.61 43.09
CA VAL A 126 -10.85 -18.70 41.73
C VAL A 126 -11.91 -19.78 41.64
N ARG A 127 -12.86 -19.60 40.72
CA ARG A 127 -13.91 -20.58 40.45
C ARG A 127 -13.98 -20.91 38.96
N PRO A 128 -13.95 -22.18 38.56
CA PRO A 128 -14.20 -22.59 37.18
C PRO A 128 -15.56 -22.08 36.68
N LEU A 129 -15.57 -21.52 35.48
CA LEU A 129 -16.79 -21.09 34.80
C LEU A 129 -17.26 -22.21 33.88
N GLN A 130 -18.54 -22.56 34.00
CA GLN A 130 -19.17 -23.54 33.11
C GLN A 130 -19.66 -22.84 31.85
N GLU A 131 -19.35 -23.44 30.70
CA GLU A 131 -19.83 -22.98 29.41
C GLU A 131 -21.29 -23.39 29.22
N GLN A 132 -22.08 -22.48 28.64
CA GLN A 132 -23.47 -22.74 28.31
C GLN A 132 -23.52 -23.18 26.85
N MET A 133 -23.89 -24.44 26.64
CA MET A 133 -23.96 -25.03 25.32
C MET A 133 -25.26 -25.80 25.17
N GLU A 134 -26.10 -25.34 24.24
CA GLU A 134 -27.24 -26.10 23.76
C GLU A 134 -26.95 -26.60 22.35
N LYS A 135 -27.05 -27.92 22.14
CA LYS A 135 -26.82 -28.54 20.83
C LYS A 135 -28.02 -28.29 19.92
N THR A 136 -28.00 -27.16 19.24
CA THR A 136 -29.03 -26.77 18.26
C THR A 136 -28.47 -26.86 16.83
N LEU A 137 -29.37 -26.97 15.85
CA LEU A 137 -28.99 -26.89 14.42
C LEU A 137 -28.32 -25.55 14.10
N GLU A 138 -28.74 -24.48 14.78
CA GLU A 138 -28.13 -23.16 14.64
C GLU A 138 -26.67 -23.17 15.10
N LEU A 139 -26.37 -23.78 16.26
CA LEU A 139 -25.01 -23.87 16.77
C LEU A 139 -24.09 -24.61 15.79
N GLU A 140 -24.56 -25.72 15.22
CA GLU A 140 -23.81 -26.48 14.21
C GLU A 140 -23.60 -25.67 12.92
N ALA A 141 -24.58 -24.87 12.50
CA ALA A 141 -24.44 -23.99 11.36
C ALA A 141 -23.42 -22.87 11.61
N LEU A 142 -23.45 -22.24 12.79
CA LEU A 142 -22.48 -21.22 13.21
C LEU A 142 -21.06 -21.79 13.24
N ALA A 143 -20.88 -22.96 13.85
CA ALA A 143 -19.61 -23.66 13.93
C ALA A 143 -19.02 -23.94 12.53
N ARG A 144 -19.82 -24.54 11.63
CA ARG A 144 -19.40 -24.81 10.24
C ARG A 144 -19.02 -23.54 9.49
N ASN A 145 -19.80 -22.47 9.65
CA ASN A 145 -19.50 -21.17 9.03
C ASN A 145 -18.16 -20.62 9.56
N ALA A 146 -17.94 -20.66 10.87
CA ALA A 146 -16.72 -20.16 11.50
C ALA A 146 -15.47 -20.91 10.99
N VAL A 147 -15.56 -22.24 10.91
CA VAL A 147 -14.48 -23.09 10.34
C VAL A 147 -14.21 -22.70 8.88
N ALA A 148 -15.25 -22.59 8.04
CA ALA A 148 -15.09 -22.28 6.62
C ALA A 148 -14.50 -20.88 6.38
N LEU A 149 -14.95 -19.87 7.13
CA LEU A 149 -14.40 -18.52 7.06
C LEU A 149 -12.96 -18.48 7.56
N PHE A 150 -12.62 -19.22 8.62
CA PHE A 150 -11.26 -19.25 9.13
C PHE A 150 -10.29 -19.89 8.13
N GLN A 151 -10.71 -20.96 7.45
CA GLN A 151 -9.93 -21.56 6.37
C GLN A 151 -9.65 -20.57 5.22
N ARG A 152 -10.63 -19.71 4.87
CA ARG A 152 -10.40 -18.62 3.91
C ARG A 152 -9.39 -17.60 4.43
N VAL A 153 -9.52 -17.19 5.70
CA VAL A 153 -8.57 -16.28 6.33
C VAL A 153 -7.16 -16.84 6.30
N VAL A 154 -6.96 -18.10 6.69
CA VAL A 154 -5.65 -18.78 6.63
C VAL A 154 -5.08 -18.76 5.21
N SER A 155 -5.90 -19.05 4.19
CA SER A 155 -5.43 -19.07 2.79
C SER A 155 -5.01 -17.69 2.23
N LEU A 156 -5.48 -16.61 2.83
CA LEU A 156 -5.16 -15.23 2.41
C LEU A 156 -4.12 -14.56 3.32
N ALA A 157 -3.95 -15.05 4.54
CA ALA A 157 -3.05 -14.47 5.53
C ALA A 157 -1.63 -15.03 5.37
N PRO A 158 -0.64 -14.24 4.92
CA PRO A 158 0.71 -14.74 4.63
C PRO A 158 1.50 -15.18 5.88
N ASN A 159 1.03 -14.81 7.07
CA ASN A 159 1.66 -15.08 8.36
C ASN A 159 1.04 -16.27 9.11
N LEU A 160 -0.02 -16.89 8.58
CA LEU A 160 -0.66 -18.05 9.18
C LEU A 160 -0.24 -19.32 8.43
N PRO A 161 0.23 -20.36 9.13
CA PRO A 161 0.49 -21.66 8.50
C PRO A 161 -0.80 -22.32 8.01
N ASP A 162 -0.76 -22.91 6.81
CA ASP A 162 -1.90 -23.61 6.19
C ASP A 162 -2.42 -24.76 7.06
N GLU A 163 -1.55 -25.37 7.88
CA GLU A 163 -1.91 -26.46 8.78
C GLU A 163 -2.99 -26.04 9.80
N LEU A 164 -3.09 -24.76 10.15
CA LEU A 164 -4.12 -24.26 11.06
C LEU A 164 -5.54 -24.50 10.52
N GLY A 165 -5.71 -24.46 9.19
CA GLY A 165 -6.99 -24.77 8.53
C GLY A 165 -7.40 -26.23 8.67
N VAL A 166 -6.42 -27.14 8.78
CA VAL A 166 -6.64 -28.57 9.05
C VAL A 166 -6.90 -28.80 10.53
N VAL A 167 -6.16 -28.13 11.42
CA VAL A 167 -6.33 -28.26 12.87
C VAL A 167 -7.74 -27.88 13.29
N ILE A 168 -8.24 -26.71 12.87
CA ILE A 168 -9.58 -26.24 13.25
C ILE A 168 -10.69 -27.20 12.79
N ALA A 169 -10.54 -27.82 11.62
CA ALA A 169 -11.53 -28.76 11.07
C ALA A 169 -11.65 -30.05 11.89
N ASN A 170 -10.60 -30.39 12.65
CA ASN A 170 -10.54 -31.57 13.52
C ASN A 170 -10.92 -31.26 14.99
N ILE A 171 -11.20 -30.00 15.34
CA ILE A 171 -11.67 -29.64 16.68
C ILE A 171 -13.17 -29.98 16.75
N PRO A 172 -13.60 -30.91 17.62
CA PRO A 172 -14.98 -31.39 17.63
C PRO A 172 -15.97 -30.43 18.30
N GLU A 173 -15.52 -29.69 19.32
CA GLU A 173 -16.39 -28.88 20.17
C GLU A 173 -16.48 -27.44 19.65
N PRO A 174 -17.69 -26.90 19.36
CA PRO A 174 -17.88 -25.53 18.86
C PRO A 174 -17.28 -24.45 19.76
N GLY A 175 -17.30 -24.66 21.09
CA GLY A 175 -16.69 -23.74 22.05
C GLY A 175 -15.18 -23.65 21.91
N GLN A 176 -14.52 -24.79 21.62
CA GLN A 176 -13.07 -24.85 21.37
C GLN A 176 -12.72 -24.27 20.00
N GLN A 177 -13.58 -24.44 19.00
CA GLN A 177 -13.39 -23.81 17.69
C GLN A 177 -13.40 -22.28 17.80
N ALA A 178 -14.35 -21.71 18.56
CA ALA A 178 -14.41 -20.27 18.80
C ALA A 178 -13.12 -19.74 19.44
N ASP A 179 -12.64 -20.44 20.48
CA ASP A 179 -11.42 -20.09 21.22
C ASP A 179 -10.16 -20.22 20.38
N PHE A 180 -10.09 -21.26 19.55
CA PHE A 180 -8.99 -21.46 18.61
C PHE A 180 -8.96 -20.37 17.55
N ILE A 181 -10.11 -20.00 16.98
CA ILE A 181 -10.16 -18.92 15.99
C ILE A 181 -9.72 -17.60 16.62
N ALA A 182 -10.27 -17.26 17.80
CA ALA A 182 -9.97 -16.02 18.51
C ALA A 182 -8.49 -15.87 18.91
N SER A 183 -7.77 -16.98 19.11
CA SER A 183 -6.35 -16.95 19.45
C SER A 183 -5.43 -16.70 18.25
N HIS A 184 -5.89 -17.00 17.03
CA HIS A 184 -5.09 -16.88 15.80
C HIS A 184 -5.42 -15.65 14.95
N ILE A 185 -6.60 -15.06 15.11
CA ILE A 185 -6.95 -13.82 14.39
C ILE A 185 -6.52 -12.57 15.15
N LYS A 186 -6.39 -11.46 14.40
CA LYS A 186 -5.97 -10.17 14.96
C LYS A 186 -7.15 -9.49 15.66
N LEU A 187 -7.08 -9.48 17.00
CA LEU A 187 -8.07 -8.85 17.88
C LEU A 187 -7.37 -7.93 18.86
N SER A 188 -8.04 -6.85 19.23
CA SER A 188 -7.65 -6.04 20.38
C SER A 188 -7.81 -6.83 21.69
N THR A 189 -7.09 -6.43 22.73
CA THR A 189 -7.19 -7.04 24.06
C THR A 189 -8.63 -7.03 24.59
N LEU A 190 -9.37 -5.95 24.34
CA LEU A 190 -10.77 -5.82 24.74
C LEU A 190 -11.66 -6.85 24.04
N GLU A 191 -11.53 -7.00 22.72
CA GLU A 191 -12.30 -7.98 21.94
C GLU A 191 -11.98 -9.41 22.37
N ARG A 192 -10.70 -9.72 22.64
CA ARG A 192 -10.31 -11.04 23.17
C ARG A 192 -10.94 -11.29 24.54
N GLN A 193 -10.91 -10.29 25.41
CA GLN A 193 -11.49 -10.39 26.74
C GLN A 193 -13.00 -10.59 26.68
N GLU A 194 -13.69 -9.87 25.78
CA GLU A 194 -15.13 -10.03 25.57
C GLU A 194 -15.48 -11.47 25.13
N ILE A 195 -14.69 -12.06 24.21
CA ILE A 195 -14.85 -13.46 23.79
C ILE A 195 -14.59 -14.42 24.96
N LEU A 196 -13.57 -14.16 25.78
CA LEU A 196 -13.25 -14.99 26.94
C LEU A 196 -14.40 -14.97 27.97
N GLU A 197 -15.02 -13.80 28.18
CA GLU A 197 -16.13 -13.57 29.11
C GLU A 197 -17.47 -14.13 28.61
N THR A 198 -17.62 -14.39 27.31
CA THR A 198 -18.87 -14.91 26.74
C THR A 198 -18.98 -16.42 26.98
N LEU A 199 -19.79 -16.80 27.99
CA LEU A 199 -19.99 -18.19 28.40
C LEU A 199 -20.94 -18.98 27.49
N ASP A 200 -21.90 -18.31 26.85
CA ASP A 200 -22.77 -18.90 25.84
C ASP A 200 -21.99 -19.16 24.55
N VAL A 201 -21.91 -20.42 24.15
CA VAL A 201 -21.08 -20.83 23.01
C VAL A 201 -21.64 -20.29 21.68
N ALA A 202 -22.96 -20.18 21.53
CA ALA A 202 -23.57 -19.68 20.30
C ALA A 202 -23.33 -18.17 20.17
N GLU A 203 -23.51 -17.40 21.23
CA GLU A 203 -23.16 -15.98 21.29
C GLU A 203 -21.66 -15.76 21.02
N ARG A 204 -20.80 -16.58 21.64
CA ARG A 204 -19.35 -16.50 21.43
C ARG A 204 -18.97 -16.73 19.97
N LEU A 205 -19.57 -17.73 19.31
CA LEU A 205 -19.37 -17.97 17.88
C LEU A 205 -19.88 -16.82 17.01
N ARG A 206 -21.03 -16.21 17.33
CA ARG A 206 -21.52 -15.02 16.61
C ARG A 206 -20.54 -13.86 16.72
N LYS A 207 -19.98 -13.59 17.90
CA LYS A 207 -18.94 -12.56 18.09
C LYS A 207 -17.69 -12.87 17.27
N VAL A 208 -17.18 -14.09 17.36
CA VAL A 208 -16.01 -14.54 16.59
C VAL A 208 -16.24 -14.40 15.09
N LEU A 209 -17.41 -14.82 14.58
CA LEU A 209 -17.79 -14.65 13.18
C LEU A 209 -17.77 -13.20 12.73
N THR A 210 -18.28 -12.27 13.55
CA THR A 210 -18.24 -10.83 13.25
C THR A 210 -16.81 -10.35 13.07
N TYR A 211 -15.91 -10.67 14.00
CA TYR A 211 -14.51 -10.26 13.89
C TYR A 211 -13.77 -10.95 12.74
N LEU A 212 -14.09 -12.22 12.48
CA LEU A 212 -13.50 -13.00 11.42
C LEU A 212 -13.88 -12.46 10.04
N ASN A 213 -15.14 -12.03 9.84
CA ASN A 213 -15.56 -11.36 8.61
C ASN A 213 -14.83 -10.03 8.42
N ARG A 214 -14.70 -9.22 9.49
CA ARG A 214 -13.92 -7.97 9.43
C ARG A 214 -12.47 -8.22 9.01
N GLU A 215 -11.83 -9.24 9.56
CA GLU A 215 -10.45 -9.61 9.20
C GLU A 215 -10.36 -10.09 7.74
N LEU A 216 -11.31 -10.90 7.30
CA LEU A 216 -11.37 -11.39 5.92
C LEU A 216 -11.50 -10.23 4.92
N GLU A 217 -12.37 -9.24 5.19
CA GLU A 217 -12.53 -8.05 4.34
C GLU A 217 -11.22 -7.25 4.22
N ILE A 218 -10.48 -7.10 5.31
CA ILE A 218 -9.18 -6.41 5.32
C ILE A 218 -8.16 -7.18 4.48
N LEU A 219 -8.11 -8.51 4.60
CA LEU A 219 -7.19 -9.36 3.85
C LEU A 219 -7.52 -9.35 2.34
N GLU A 220 -8.79 -9.45 1.99
CA GLU A 220 -9.25 -9.38 0.59
C GLU A 220 -8.95 -8.02 -0.04
N LEU A 221 -9.18 -6.92 0.68
CA LEU A 221 -8.82 -5.58 0.21
C LEU A 221 -7.31 -5.45 0.03
N SER A 222 -6.52 -5.92 1.00
CA SER A 222 -5.06 -5.88 0.94
C SER A 222 -4.52 -6.69 -0.25
N SER A 223 -5.07 -7.88 -0.49
CA SER A 223 -4.75 -8.72 -1.65
C SER A 223 -5.10 -8.02 -2.97
N ARG A 224 -6.27 -7.37 -3.04
CA ARG A 224 -6.69 -6.60 -4.22
C ARG A 224 -5.74 -5.46 -4.51
N ILE A 225 -5.37 -4.65 -3.51
CA ILE A 225 -4.41 -3.56 -3.64
C ILE A 225 -3.06 -4.09 -4.13
N GLN A 226 -2.56 -5.17 -3.54
CA GLN A 226 -1.29 -5.78 -3.95
C GLN A 226 -1.33 -6.25 -5.42
N SER A 227 -2.45 -6.85 -5.85
CA SER A 227 -2.62 -7.27 -7.24
C SER A 227 -2.65 -6.09 -8.23
N GLN A 228 -3.28 -4.98 -7.86
CA GLN A 228 -3.36 -3.77 -8.68
C GLN A 228 -1.99 -3.11 -8.84
N VAL A 229 -1.26 -2.93 -7.73
CA VAL A 229 0.09 -2.36 -7.73
C VAL A 229 1.04 -3.22 -8.57
N LYS A 230 0.96 -4.55 -8.45
CA LYS A 230 1.76 -5.47 -9.28
C LYS A 230 1.44 -5.31 -10.77
N GLY A 231 0.16 -5.22 -11.12
CA GLY A 231 -0.27 -5.03 -12.52
C GLY A 231 0.18 -3.69 -13.12
N GLU A 232 0.20 -2.61 -12.33
CA GLU A 232 0.72 -1.31 -12.78
C GLU A 232 2.24 -1.33 -12.99
N LEU A 233 2.98 -1.96 -12.08
CA LEU A 233 4.43 -2.15 -12.22
C LEU A 233 4.78 -3.00 -13.44
N ASP A 234 4.06 -4.10 -13.67
CA ASP A 234 4.28 -4.97 -14.83
C ASP A 234 4.02 -4.22 -16.15
N LYS A 235 3.00 -3.35 -16.20
CA LYS A 235 2.74 -2.47 -17.36
C LYS A 235 3.85 -1.45 -17.56
N ALA A 236 4.27 -0.76 -16.51
CA ALA A 236 5.33 0.25 -16.58
C ALA A 236 6.68 -0.36 -17.02
N GLN A 237 7.03 -1.55 -16.50
CA GLN A 237 8.21 -2.30 -16.93
C GLN A 237 8.12 -2.69 -18.41
N ARG A 238 6.95 -3.18 -18.85
CA ARG A 238 6.72 -3.54 -20.26
C ARG A 238 6.85 -2.34 -21.18
N GLU A 239 6.28 -1.19 -20.81
CA GLU A 239 6.39 0.04 -21.60
C GLU A 239 7.84 0.54 -21.68
N PHE A 240 8.57 0.54 -20.55
CA PHE A 240 9.98 0.90 -20.52
C PHE A 240 10.81 0.02 -21.46
N PHE A 241 10.58 -1.30 -21.42
CA PHE A 241 11.28 -2.25 -22.29
C PHE A 241 10.96 -2.02 -23.78
N LEU A 242 9.69 -1.81 -24.13
CA LEU A 242 9.27 -1.52 -25.50
C LEU A 242 9.88 -0.21 -26.02
N ARG A 243 9.97 0.84 -25.19
CA ARG A 243 10.65 2.09 -25.57
C ARG A 243 12.13 1.87 -25.85
N LYS A 244 12.81 1.09 -25.02
CA LYS A 244 14.22 0.73 -25.24
C LYS A 244 14.43 -0.09 -26.51
N GLN A 245 13.53 -1.03 -26.80
CA GLN A 245 13.55 -1.76 -28.07
C GLN A 245 13.32 -0.84 -29.28
N LEU A 246 12.39 0.12 -29.19
CA LEU A 246 12.18 1.09 -30.26
C LEU A 246 13.40 2.00 -30.47
N GLU A 247 14.05 2.47 -29.41
CA GLU A 247 15.31 3.22 -29.51
C GLU A 247 16.40 2.38 -30.22
N GLN A 248 16.52 1.11 -29.87
CA GLN A 248 17.51 0.23 -30.48
C GLN A 248 17.18 -0.07 -31.95
N ILE A 249 15.90 -0.33 -32.28
CA ILE A 249 15.44 -0.54 -33.66
C ILE A 249 15.72 0.71 -34.51
N LYS A 250 15.42 1.92 -34.02
CA LYS A 250 15.72 3.19 -34.71
C LYS A 250 17.22 3.37 -34.97
N LYS A 251 18.06 2.97 -33.99
CA LYS A 251 19.52 2.99 -34.13
C LYS A 251 20.03 1.97 -35.14
N GLU A 252 19.44 0.78 -35.21
CA GLU A 252 19.80 -0.28 -36.17
C GLU A 252 19.28 0.00 -37.59
N LEU A 253 18.17 0.74 -37.74
CA LEU A 253 17.58 1.15 -39.03
C LEU A 253 18.32 2.31 -39.72
N GLY A 254 19.25 2.99 -39.04
CA GLY A 254 20.06 4.06 -39.65
C GLY A 254 19.31 5.37 -39.96
N GLU A 255 18.11 5.58 -39.41
CA GLU A 255 17.29 6.79 -39.63
C GLU A 255 17.92 8.08 -39.06
N GLU A 256 19.01 8.00 -38.27
CA GLU A 256 19.72 9.18 -37.75
C GLU A 256 20.54 9.93 -38.81
N ASP A 257 20.97 9.32 -39.92
CA ASP A 257 21.96 9.94 -40.81
C ASP A 257 21.35 11.00 -41.76
N GLU A 258 20.21 10.73 -42.40
CA GLU A 258 19.65 11.64 -43.43
C GLU A 258 18.98 12.89 -42.84
N HIS A 259 18.13 12.73 -41.83
CA HIS A 259 17.41 13.86 -41.20
C HIS A 259 18.36 14.78 -40.44
N THR A 260 19.35 14.21 -39.73
CA THR A 260 20.34 15.01 -39.01
C THR A 260 21.30 15.73 -39.97
N ALA A 261 21.66 15.10 -41.09
CA ALA A 261 22.46 15.74 -42.13
C ALA A 261 21.74 16.96 -42.75
N GLU A 262 20.45 16.85 -43.07
CA GLU A 262 19.64 17.94 -43.62
C GLU A 262 19.57 19.15 -42.66
N ILE A 263 19.31 18.90 -41.38
CA ILE A 263 19.25 19.96 -40.35
C ILE A 263 20.61 20.68 -40.20
N ASN A 264 21.72 19.94 -40.27
CA ASN A 264 23.06 20.52 -40.18
C ASN A 264 23.41 21.36 -41.43
N GLN A 265 23.02 20.91 -42.62
CA GLN A 265 23.20 21.67 -43.86
C GLN A 265 22.46 23.01 -43.81
N LEU A 266 21.20 22.99 -43.37
CA LEU A 266 20.39 24.22 -43.26
C LEU A 266 20.94 25.21 -42.25
N ARG A 267 21.47 24.72 -41.13
CA ARG A 267 22.13 25.57 -40.14
C ARG A 267 23.32 26.32 -40.75
N GLY A 268 24.13 25.63 -41.55
CA GLY A 268 25.26 26.25 -42.26
C GLY A 268 24.80 27.35 -43.22
N GLN A 269 23.75 27.09 -44.00
CA GLN A 269 23.20 28.06 -44.96
C GLN A 269 22.62 29.31 -44.29
N ILE A 270 21.97 29.15 -43.12
CA ILE A 270 21.47 30.28 -42.32
C ILE A 270 22.61 31.18 -41.83
N GLU A 271 23.73 30.59 -41.40
CA GLU A 271 24.89 31.37 -40.97
C GLU A 271 25.55 32.12 -42.15
N GLU A 272 25.57 31.52 -43.34
CA GLU A 272 26.18 32.10 -44.54
C GLU A 272 25.31 33.19 -45.22
N ALA A 273 23.98 33.11 -45.09
CA ALA A 273 23.04 34.03 -45.73
C ALA A 273 23.12 35.49 -45.23
N GLY A 274 23.80 35.73 -44.10
CA GLY A 274 24.01 37.08 -43.56
C GLY A 274 22.71 37.79 -43.14
N LEU A 275 21.79 37.05 -42.51
CA LEU A 275 20.49 37.57 -42.06
C LEU A 275 20.66 38.64 -40.96
N PRO A 276 19.78 39.66 -40.92
CA PRO A 276 19.63 40.53 -39.76
C PRO A 276 19.28 39.73 -38.49
N GLU A 277 19.69 40.21 -37.31
CA GLU A 277 19.54 39.48 -36.04
C GLU A 277 18.12 38.98 -35.74
N GLU A 278 17.10 39.77 -36.07
CA GLU A 278 15.70 39.38 -35.87
C GLU A 278 15.30 38.19 -36.76
N ALA A 279 15.69 38.21 -38.03
CA ALA A 279 15.41 37.16 -39.00
C ALA A 279 16.22 35.89 -38.70
N LYS A 280 17.49 36.05 -38.27
CA LYS A 280 18.35 34.93 -37.86
C LYS A 280 17.76 34.18 -36.66
N ARG A 281 17.27 34.91 -35.65
CA ARG A 281 16.65 34.32 -34.46
C ARG A 281 15.42 33.49 -34.83
N GLU A 282 14.56 33.99 -35.72
CA GLU A 282 13.36 33.27 -36.14
C GLU A 282 13.70 32.04 -37.01
N ALA A 283 14.69 32.16 -37.90
CA ALA A 283 15.19 31.04 -38.69
C ALA A 283 15.73 29.91 -37.82
N LEU A 284 16.52 30.24 -36.78
CA LEU A 284 17.05 29.23 -35.85
C LEU A 284 15.96 28.57 -35.00
N ARG A 285 14.93 29.33 -34.61
CA ARG A 285 13.78 28.80 -33.87
C ARG A 285 12.98 27.81 -34.71
N GLU A 286 12.71 28.14 -35.96
CA GLU A 286 11.96 27.25 -36.85
C GLU A 286 12.79 26.03 -37.27
N LEU A 287 14.11 26.16 -37.40
CA LEU A 287 15.02 25.03 -37.60
C LEU A 287 15.03 24.05 -36.41
N ASP A 288 15.06 24.55 -35.16
CA ASP A 288 14.96 23.69 -33.96
C ASP A 288 13.60 22.99 -33.88
N ARG A 289 12.53 23.68 -34.28
CA ARG A 289 11.20 23.11 -34.39
C ARG A 289 11.17 21.98 -35.43
N MET A 290 11.74 22.20 -36.60
CA MET A 290 11.85 21.22 -37.70
C MET A 290 12.68 20.00 -37.31
N ALA A 291 13.78 20.19 -36.56
CA ALA A 291 14.64 19.09 -36.10
C ALA A 291 13.91 18.06 -35.22
N LYS A 292 12.90 18.50 -34.47
CA LYS A 292 12.10 17.66 -33.56
C LYS A 292 10.87 17.03 -34.24
N MET A 293 10.55 17.42 -35.47
CA MET A 293 9.43 16.87 -36.22
C MET A 293 9.84 15.64 -37.04
N PRO A 294 8.95 14.64 -37.19
CA PRO A 294 9.14 13.58 -38.18
C PRO A 294 9.12 14.15 -39.61
N PRO A 295 10.01 13.70 -40.51
CA PRO A 295 10.03 14.16 -41.91
C PRO A 295 8.73 13.95 -42.69
N GLN A 296 7.89 12.99 -42.26
CA GLN A 296 6.60 12.69 -42.89
C GLN A 296 5.47 13.63 -42.44
N ALA A 297 5.71 14.53 -41.49
CA ALA A 297 4.69 15.46 -41.00
C ALA A 297 4.41 16.56 -42.04
N ALA A 298 3.13 16.90 -42.25
CA ALA A 298 2.75 17.98 -43.17
C ALA A 298 3.36 19.34 -42.80
N GLU A 299 3.58 19.58 -41.51
CA GLU A 299 4.24 20.80 -40.99
C GLU A 299 5.74 20.86 -41.34
N TYR A 300 6.38 19.71 -41.57
CA TYR A 300 7.81 19.63 -41.91
C TYR A 300 8.11 20.32 -43.24
N ALA A 301 7.29 20.02 -44.26
CA ALA A 301 7.43 20.62 -45.58
C ALA A 301 7.20 22.14 -45.56
N VAL A 302 6.30 22.62 -44.69
CA VAL A 302 6.03 24.05 -44.51
C VAL A 302 7.22 24.75 -43.86
N ALA A 303 7.77 24.19 -42.78
CA ALA A 303 8.95 24.72 -42.11
C ALA A 303 10.18 24.73 -43.05
N ARG A 304 10.39 23.66 -43.81
CA ARG A 304 11.46 23.56 -44.82
C ARG A 304 11.37 24.67 -45.86
N THR A 305 10.19 24.85 -46.45
CA THR A 305 9.95 25.85 -47.50
C THR A 305 10.14 27.27 -46.97
N TYR A 306 9.72 27.53 -45.73
CA TYR A 306 9.92 28.82 -45.08
C TYR A 306 11.40 29.13 -44.85
N LEU A 307 12.17 28.16 -44.36
CA LEU A 307 13.61 28.30 -44.16
C LEU A 307 14.35 28.52 -45.48
N ASP A 308 14.00 27.77 -46.54
CA ASP A 308 14.57 27.99 -47.88
C ASP A 308 14.28 29.40 -48.39
N TRP A 309 13.05 29.88 -48.20
CA TRP A 309 12.69 31.23 -48.61
C TRP A 309 13.51 32.29 -47.88
N LEU A 310 13.63 32.18 -46.55
CA LEU A 310 14.44 33.10 -45.74
C LEU A 310 15.91 33.11 -46.18
N ILE A 311 16.50 31.95 -46.49
CA ILE A 311 17.89 31.84 -46.95
C ILE A 311 18.07 32.44 -48.35
N SER A 312 17.09 32.26 -49.24
CA SER A 312 17.17 32.70 -50.65
C SER A 312 17.09 34.22 -50.84
N LEU A 313 16.63 34.96 -49.84
CA LEU A 313 16.42 36.40 -49.95
C LEU A 313 17.76 37.16 -49.99
N PRO A 314 17.90 38.19 -50.86
CA PRO A 314 19.13 38.94 -51.02
C PRO A 314 19.28 40.01 -49.92
N TRP A 315 19.35 39.60 -48.64
CA TRP A 315 19.37 40.49 -47.47
C TRP A 315 20.41 41.61 -47.54
N ASN A 316 21.57 41.32 -48.14
CA ASN A 316 22.71 42.23 -48.23
C ASN A 316 22.99 42.74 -49.65
N LYS A 317 22.05 42.59 -50.60
CA LYS A 317 22.19 43.14 -51.96
C LYS A 317 21.13 44.19 -52.20
N SER A 318 21.58 45.43 -52.28
CA SER A 318 20.78 46.56 -52.77
C SER A 318 21.34 47.03 -54.11
N THR A 319 20.47 47.52 -55.00
CA THR A 319 20.90 48.29 -56.18
C THR A 319 21.23 49.72 -55.76
N GLU A 320 22.18 50.37 -56.42
CA GLU A 320 22.39 51.81 -56.27
C GLU A 320 21.24 52.56 -56.96
N ASP A 321 20.57 53.45 -56.22
CA ASP A 321 19.50 54.30 -56.74
C ASP A 321 20.09 55.32 -57.74
N SER A 322 19.52 55.39 -58.95
CA SER A 322 19.90 56.40 -59.95
C SER A 322 18.86 57.52 -59.98
N LEU A 323 19.23 58.71 -59.48
CA LEU A 323 18.37 59.89 -59.41
C LEU A 323 18.61 60.87 -60.58
N ASP A 324 18.76 60.33 -61.79
CA ASP A 324 18.88 61.13 -63.01
C ASP A 324 17.47 61.42 -63.58
N VAL A 325 16.98 62.63 -63.30
CA VAL A 325 15.64 63.09 -63.70
C VAL A 325 15.51 63.20 -65.22
N ASP A 326 16.57 63.60 -65.93
CA ASP A 326 16.55 63.75 -67.38
C ASP A 326 16.48 62.38 -68.06
N ARG A 327 17.28 61.42 -67.55
CA ARG A 327 17.22 60.03 -68.00
C ARG A 327 15.88 59.37 -67.67
N ALA A 328 15.34 59.63 -66.48
CA ALA A 328 14.04 59.10 -66.07
C ALA A 328 12.89 59.66 -66.94
N ALA A 329 12.93 60.95 -67.28
CA ALA A 329 11.95 61.56 -68.18
C ALA A 329 11.98 60.90 -69.56
N LYS A 330 13.17 60.69 -70.10
CA LYS A 330 13.35 60.03 -71.40
C LYS A 330 12.83 58.59 -71.41
N ILE A 331 13.13 57.79 -70.38
CA ILE A 331 12.64 56.41 -70.24
C ILE A 331 11.12 56.39 -70.07
N LEU A 332 10.56 57.30 -69.27
CA LEU A 332 9.12 57.39 -69.09
C LEU A 332 8.39 57.77 -70.39
N ASP A 333 8.98 58.65 -71.19
CA ASP A 333 8.43 59.04 -72.49
C ASP A 333 8.58 57.98 -73.58
N GLU A 334 9.68 57.22 -73.57
CA GLU A 334 9.92 56.10 -74.49
C GLU A 334 9.05 54.88 -74.16
N ASP A 335 9.00 54.45 -72.90
CA ASP A 335 8.37 53.18 -72.50
C ASP A 335 6.86 53.32 -72.21
N HIS A 336 6.37 54.55 -71.96
CA HIS A 336 4.98 54.78 -71.57
C HIS A 336 4.34 55.90 -72.40
N TYR A 337 3.44 55.57 -73.33
CA TYR A 337 2.75 56.57 -74.16
C TYR A 337 1.58 57.24 -73.40
N GLY A 338 1.51 58.58 -73.41
CA GLY A 338 0.55 59.35 -72.61
C GLY A 338 0.90 59.43 -71.12
N LEU A 339 -0.07 59.73 -70.26
CA LEU A 339 0.10 59.85 -68.79
C LEU A 339 0.97 61.03 -68.32
N GLU A 340 0.75 62.22 -68.87
CA GLU A 340 1.45 63.45 -68.46
C GLU A 340 1.44 63.68 -66.94
N LYS A 341 0.27 63.62 -66.31
CA LYS A 341 0.14 63.90 -64.86
C LYS A 341 0.87 62.88 -63.95
N PRO A 342 0.79 61.55 -64.18
CA PRO A 342 1.60 60.59 -63.43
C PRO A 342 3.11 60.74 -63.66
N LYS A 343 3.54 61.00 -64.91
CA LYS A 343 4.96 61.18 -65.24
C LYS A 343 5.53 62.41 -64.56
N GLU A 344 4.85 63.54 -64.64
CA GLU A 344 5.22 64.76 -63.90
C GLU A 344 5.38 64.47 -62.41
N ARG A 345 4.46 63.74 -61.79
CA ARG A 345 4.55 63.39 -60.36
C ARG A 345 5.73 62.49 -60.00
N ILE A 346 6.05 61.52 -60.85
CA ILE A 346 7.23 60.66 -60.64
C ILE A 346 8.51 61.49 -60.78
N LEU A 347 8.58 62.37 -61.78
CA LEU A 347 9.70 63.28 -61.98
C LEU A 347 9.84 64.30 -60.85
N GLU A 348 8.73 64.88 -60.36
CA GLU A 348 8.69 65.74 -59.18
C GLU A 348 9.21 65.00 -57.94
N TYR A 349 8.78 63.76 -57.71
CA TYR A 349 9.26 62.95 -56.59
C TYR A 349 10.75 62.65 -56.68
N LEU A 350 11.25 62.29 -57.88
CA LEU A 350 12.68 62.08 -58.13
C LEU A 350 13.48 63.36 -57.95
N ALA A 351 12.96 64.51 -58.41
CA ALA A 351 13.59 65.81 -58.25
C ALA A 351 13.67 66.22 -56.77
N VAL A 352 12.61 66.01 -55.98
CA VAL A 352 12.62 66.26 -54.54
C VAL A 352 13.61 65.33 -53.82
N ARG A 353 13.68 64.05 -54.21
CA ARG A 353 14.67 63.11 -53.65
C ARG A 353 16.11 63.50 -54.01
N LYS A 354 16.36 64.00 -55.23
CA LYS A 354 17.67 64.51 -55.67
C LYS A 354 18.11 65.71 -54.83
N ILE A 355 17.22 66.69 -54.64
CA ILE A 355 17.52 67.89 -53.83
C ILE A 355 17.79 67.54 -52.36
N LYS A 356 17.07 66.56 -51.79
CA LYS A 356 17.30 66.08 -50.42
C LYS A 356 18.57 65.26 -50.23
N ALA A 357 19.15 64.72 -51.30
CA ALA A 357 20.41 63.98 -51.24
C ALA A 357 21.64 64.90 -51.38
N ASP A 358 21.46 66.10 -51.95
CA ASP A 358 22.48 67.16 -52.06
C ASP A 358 22.55 68.08 -50.81
N MET A 359 21.64 67.93 -49.85
CA MET A 359 21.68 68.54 -48.49
C MET A 359 22.14 67.51 -47.47
#